data_AF-A0A933UK16-F1
#
_entry.id   AF-A0A933UK16-F1
#
_cell.length_a   1.000
_cell.length_b   1.000
_cell.length_c   1.000
_cell.angle_alpha   90.00
_cell.angle_beta   90.00
_cell.angle_gamma   90.00
#
_symmetry.space_group_name_H-M   'P 1'
#
loop_
_entity.id
_entity.type
_entity.pdbx_description
1 polymer ?
#
loop_
_entity_poly.entity_id
_entity_poly.type
_entity_poly.pdbx_seq_one_letter_code
_entity_poly.pdbx_strand_id
1 'polypeptide(L)'
;MGAVIGGAGALFYSGCVNAVFGESGSGKTWLALKLIADVIRDGDHALVLDFESNAEILCGRLLAMGVSGAAVARQVVYIEPDCPWGAFAGMAIDEVLLRHPSLRVVIVDSTGESMAVDGVNPNADDEVARWFRGAPKVLANAGLAVVLLDHTPKARSGAGGYEHAAGSFRKRASVSGAAYSLDVIVPASKDCAGRMRLVVRKDRNGFRAVGDVACEMTLTPATGDSLLKVECRAATTSSESAEWRPTVLMERLCEHLETSGPLGARELRDAPIGRGGARAKAEHVDKAVRLLVAEGYVERPPRGKARLLRRYRAADDQIAK
;
A
#
# COMPACT_ATOMS: atom_id res chain seq x y z
N MET A 1 -2.18 16.55 -10.13
CA MET A 1 -1.48 15.35 -9.62
C MET A 1 -0.09 15.39 -10.21
N GLY A 2 0.99 15.19 -9.44
CA GLY A 2 2.29 14.93 -10.04
C GLY A 2 2.20 13.66 -10.91
N ALA A 3 3.08 13.50 -11.90
CA ALA A 3 3.05 12.33 -12.77
C ALA A 3 3.18 11.03 -11.94
N VAL A 4 2.37 10.00 -12.23
CA VAL A 4 2.46 8.71 -11.52
C VAL A 4 3.80 8.04 -11.81
N ILE A 5 4.31 8.23 -13.03
CA ILE A 5 5.66 7.86 -13.46
C ILE A 5 6.40 9.12 -13.88
N GLY A 6 7.65 9.28 -13.44
CA GLY A 6 8.48 10.38 -13.93
C GLY A 6 9.71 10.65 -13.07
N GLY A 7 10.09 11.94 -13.01
CA GLY A 7 11.22 12.42 -12.21
C GLY A 7 10.78 12.92 -10.84
N ALA A 8 11.11 14.18 -10.54
CA ALA A 8 10.85 14.80 -9.24
C ALA A 8 9.38 14.71 -8.81
N GLY A 9 9.13 14.17 -7.62
CA GLY A 9 7.79 14.10 -7.02
C GLY A 9 6.86 13.03 -7.60
N ALA A 10 7.32 12.20 -8.55
CA ALA A 10 6.54 11.08 -9.08
C ALA A 10 6.38 9.94 -8.05
N LEU A 11 5.39 9.07 -8.25
CA LEU A 11 5.21 7.88 -7.41
C LEU A 11 6.21 6.77 -7.80
N PHE A 12 6.47 6.60 -9.09
CA PHE A 12 7.47 5.67 -9.60
C PHE A 12 8.48 6.42 -10.46
N TYR A 13 9.77 6.16 -10.23
CA TYR A 13 10.82 6.89 -10.92
C TYR A 13 11.21 6.23 -12.23
N SER A 14 11.24 7.00 -13.31
CA SER A 14 11.84 6.61 -14.59
C SER A 14 13.35 6.38 -14.42
N GLY A 15 13.92 5.49 -15.24
CA GLY A 15 15.34 5.16 -15.13
C GLY A 15 15.70 4.32 -13.90
N CYS A 16 14.70 3.89 -13.12
CA CYS A 16 14.90 3.30 -11.81
C CYS A 16 14.14 1.98 -11.66
N VAL A 17 14.70 1.12 -10.81
CA VAL A 17 14.00 -0.03 -10.25
C VAL A 17 13.23 0.45 -9.03
N ASN A 18 11.91 0.30 -9.10
CA ASN A 18 10.96 0.56 -8.04
C ASN A 18 10.34 -0.76 -7.57
N ALA A 19 9.74 -0.78 -6.38
CA ALA A 19 9.14 -1.99 -5.83
C ALA A 19 7.85 -1.70 -5.07
N VAL A 20 6.91 -2.64 -5.15
CA VAL A 20 5.72 -2.68 -4.32
C VAL A 20 5.62 -4.07 -3.72
N PHE A 21 5.49 -4.13 -2.40
CA PHE A 21 5.35 -5.40 -1.69
C PHE A 21 4.18 -5.37 -0.70
N GLY A 22 3.63 -6.54 -0.43
CA GLY A 22 2.51 -6.71 0.49
C GLY A 22 2.00 -8.14 0.47
N GLU A 23 1.04 -8.46 1.33
CA GLU A 23 0.47 -9.81 1.41
C GLU A 23 -0.19 -10.24 0.09
N SER A 24 -0.37 -11.55 -0.07
CA SER A 24 -1.23 -12.07 -1.14
C SER A 24 -2.65 -11.51 -0.97
N GLY A 25 -3.26 -11.08 -2.08
CA GLY A 25 -4.58 -10.43 -2.05
C GLY A 25 -4.59 -8.97 -1.59
N SER A 26 -3.44 -8.35 -1.28
CA SER A 26 -3.37 -6.93 -0.87
C SER A 26 -3.73 -5.91 -1.95
N GLY A 27 -3.85 -6.33 -3.22
CA GLY A 27 -4.20 -5.46 -4.34
C GLY A 27 -3.01 -4.93 -5.15
N LYS A 28 -1.81 -5.52 -5.02
CA LYS A 28 -0.62 -5.14 -5.80
C LYS A 28 -0.86 -5.18 -7.31
N THR A 29 -1.45 -6.25 -7.80
CA THR A 29 -1.79 -6.39 -9.22
C THR A 29 -2.79 -5.32 -9.66
N TRP A 30 -3.75 -4.93 -8.81
CA TRP A 30 -4.67 -3.83 -9.12
C TRP A 30 -3.98 -2.46 -9.21
N LEU A 31 -3.01 -2.20 -8.35
CA LEU A 31 -2.17 -1.01 -8.46
C LEU A 31 -1.37 -1.02 -9.77
N ALA A 32 -0.79 -2.16 -10.15
CA ALA A 32 -0.06 -2.29 -11.41
C ALA A 32 -0.98 -2.10 -12.63
N LEU A 33 -2.19 -2.66 -12.62
CA LEU A 33 -3.18 -2.44 -13.67
C LEU A 33 -3.60 -0.97 -13.76
N LYS A 34 -3.74 -0.28 -12.62
CA LYS A 34 -3.99 1.16 -12.60
C LYS A 34 -2.85 1.96 -13.22
N LEU A 35 -1.60 1.57 -12.93
CA LEU A 35 -0.42 2.18 -13.53
C LEU A 35 -0.39 1.98 -15.05
N ILE A 36 -0.69 0.77 -15.52
CA ILE A 36 -0.81 0.44 -16.95
C ILE A 36 -1.91 1.29 -17.59
N ALA A 37 -3.09 1.36 -16.97
CA ALA A 37 -4.21 2.15 -17.49
C ALA A 37 -3.87 3.65 -17.60
N ASP A 38 -3.12 4.20 -16.64
CA ASP A 38 -2.65 5.59 -16.70
C ASP A 38 -1.66 5.81 -17.84
N VAL A 39 -0.68 4.92 -18.02
CA VAL A 39 0.30 4.99 -19.12
C VAL A 39 -0.38 4.90 -20.48
N ILE A 40 -1.33 3.98 -20.64
CA ILE A 40 -2.11 3.83 -21.88
C ILE A 40 -2.91 5.10 -22.18
N ARG A 41 -3.55 5.68 -21.16
CA ARG A 41 -4.32 6.93 -21.30
C ARG A 41 -3.45 8.09 -21.75
N ASP A 42 -2.20 8.13 -21.30
CA ASP A 42 -1.23 9.16 -21.70
C ASP A 42 -0.64 8.90 -23.10
N GLY A 43 -1.06 7.83 -23.79
CA GLY A 43 -0.65 7.50 -25.17
C GLY A 43 0.63 6.67 -25.26
N ASP A 44 1.20 6.26 -24.13
CA ASP A 44 2.44 5.52 -24.03
C ASP A 44 2.19 4.00 -23.95
N HIS A 45 3.27 3.20 -23.96
CA HIS A 45 3.20 1.73 -23.87
C HIS A 45 3.62 1.22 -22.49
N ALA A 46 3.07 0.08 -22.10
CA ALA A 46 3.44 -0.67 -20.91
C ALA A 46 3.86 -2.09 -21.28
N LEU A 47 4.92 -2.59 -20.63
CA LEU A 47 5.38 -3.97 -20.73
C LEU A 47 5.02 -4.69 -19.44
N VAL A 48 4.45 -5.88 -19.57
CA VAL A 48 4.14 -6.77 -18.45
C VAL A 48 4.92 -8.05 -18.63
N LEU A 49 5.75 -8.37 -17.65
CA LEU A 49 6.43 -9.65 -17.49
C LEU A 49 5.71 -10.40 -16.38
N ASP A 50 4.83 -11.31 -16.77
CA ASP A 50 3.94 -12.04 -15.87
C ASP A 50 4.45 -13.45 -15.66
N PHE A 51 4.66 -13.81 -14.40
CA PHE A 51 5.15 -15.10 -13.91
C PHE A 51 4.12 -15.78 -12.99
N GLU A 52 2.98 -15.13 -12.71
CA GLU A 52 1.97 -15.65 -11.76
C GLU A 52 0.61 -15.93 -12.43
N SER A 53 0.32 -15.29 -13.57
CA SER A 53 -0.99 -15.33 -14.20
C SER A 53 -0.91 -15.46 -15.72
N ASN A 54 -1.96 -15.02 -16.43
CA ASN A 54 -2.07 -15.11 -17.87
C ASN A 54 -2.66 -13.83 -18.49
N ALA A 55 -2.47 -13.68 -19.80
CA ALA A 55 -2.91 -12.51 -20.55
C ALA A 55 -4.43 -12.31 -20.51
N GLU A 56 -5.23 -13.37 -20.44
CA GLU A 56 -6.70 -13.30 -20.43
C GLU A 56 -7.20 -12.60 -19.17
N ILE A 57 -6.67 -12.98 -18.00
CA ILE A 57 -7.02 -12.38 -16.72
C ILE A 57 -6.60 -10.91 -16.69
N LEU A 58 -5.39 -10.59 -17.16
CA LEU A 58 -4.91 -9.20 -17.23
C LEU A 58 -5.79 -8.33 -18.13
N CYS A 59 -6.07 -8.81 -19.36
CA CYS A 59 -6.94 -8.13 -20.31
C CYS A 59 -8.34 -7.91 -19.71
N GLY A 60 -8.96 -8.96 -19.15
CA GLY A 60 -10.28 -8.87 -18.54
C GLY A 60 -10.35 -7.82 -17.43
N ARG A 61 -9.31 -7.70 -16.60
CA ARG A 61 -9.24 -6.68 -15.54
C ARG A 61 -9.06 -5.27 -16.10
N LEU A 62 -8.24 -5.07 -17.14
CA LEU A 62 -8.10 -3.76 -17.80
C LEU A 62 -9.41 -3.32 -18.47
N LEU A 63 -10.10 -4.24 -19.14
CA LEU A 63 -11.43 -4.00 -19.72
C LEU A 63 -12.45 -3.63 -18.64
N ALA A 64 -12.45 -4.36 -17.52
CA ALA A 64 -13.31 -4.06 -16.37
C ALA A 64 -13.03 -2.69 -15.75
N MET A 65 -11.81 -2.16 -15.90
CA MET A 65 -11.42 -0.79 -15.51
C MET A 65 -11.77 0.29 -16.54
N GLY A 66 -12.33 -0.08 -17.69
CA GLY A 66 -12.72 0.84 -18.75
C GLY A 66 -11.65 1.12 -19.80
N VAL A 67 -10.53 0.41 -19.78
CA VAL A 67 -9.55 0.48 -20.87
C VAL A 67 -10.14 -0.24 -22.08
N SER A 68 -10.21 0.42 -23.24
CA SER A 68 -10.75 -0.22 -24.45
C SER A 68 -9.87 -1.38 -24.92
N GLY A 69 -10.47 -2.46 -25.45
CA GLY A 69 -9.71 -3.60 -25.98
C GLY A 69 -8.72 -3.22 -27.09
N ALA A 70 -9.07 -2.23 -27.93
CA ALA A 70 -8.17 -1.71 -28.96
C ALA A 70 -6.94 -0.99 -28.37
N ALA A 71 -7.11 -0.29 -27.23
CA ALA A 71 -5.99 0.32 -26.53
C ALA A 71 -5.11 -0.73 -25.84
N VAL A 72 -5.72 -1.74 -25.19
CA VAL A 72 -4.96 -2.86 -24.60
C VAL A 72 -4.12 -3.57 -25.67
N ALA A 73 -4.73 -3.98 -26.78
CA ALA A 73 -4.04 -4.71 -27.84
C ALA A 73 -2.91 -3.91 -28.52
N ARG A 74 -3.01 -2.57 -28.53
CA ARG A 74 -2.01 -1.69 -29.14
C ARG A 74 -0.88 -1.33 -28.19
N GLN A 75 -1.19 -1.06 -26.92
CA GLN A 75 -0.27 -0.38 -25.99
C GLN A 75 0.25 -1.27 -24.85
N VAL A 76 -0.33 -2.46 -24.65
CA VAL A 76 0.17 -3.42 -23.66
C VAL A 76 0.97 -4.50 -24.37
N VAL A 77 2.26 -4.53 -24.10
CA VAL A 77 3.13 -5.65 -24.46
C VAL A 77 3.11 -6.63 -23.30
N TYR A 78 2.65 -7.85 -23.53
CA TYR A 78 2.55 -8.89 -22.51
C TYR A 78 3.48 -10.04 -22.87
N ILE A 79 4.28 -10.49 -21.90
CA ILE A 79 5.17 -11.63 -22.03
C ILE A 79 5.00 -12.49 -20.77
N GLU A 80 4.86 -13.80 -20.97
CA GLU A 80 4.94 -14.82 -19.92
C GLU A 80 6.32 -15.49 -20.04
N PRO A 81 7.33 -15.06 -19.25
CA PRO A 81 8.69 -15.54 -19.46
C PRO A 81 8.84 -16.96 -18.91
N ASP A 82 9.38 -17.85 -19.75
CA ASP A 82 9.60 -19.27 -19.45
C ASP A 82 11.09 -19.64 -19.38
N CYS A 83 11.98 -18.67 -19.55
CA CYS A 83 13.42 -18.86 -19.57
C CYS A 83 14.14 -17.84 -18.68
N PRO A 84 15.36 -18.18 -18.19
CA PRO A 84 16.16 -17.28 -17.38
C PRO A 84 16.55 -15.99 -18.10
N TRP A 85 16.82 -14.94 -17.33
CA TRP A 85 17.47 -13.74 -17.82
C TRP A 85 18.87 -14.06 -18.37
N GLY A 86 18.97 -14.09 -19.70
CA GLY A 86 20.20 -14.40 -20.43
C GLY A 86 20.19 -13.76 -21.82
N ALA A 87 21.08 -14.21 -22.71
CA ALA A 87 21.22 -13.61 -24.04
C ALA A 87 19.91 -13.62 -24.84
N PHE A 88 19.14 -14.71 -24.77
CA PHE A 88 17.87 -14.83 -25.49
C PHE A 88 16.81 -13.85 -24.96
N ALA A 89 16.62 -13.79 -23.64
CA ALA A 89 15.72 -12.82 -23.01
C ALA A 89 16.16 -11.37 -23.31
N GLY A 90 17.46 -11.10 -23.30
CA GLY A 90 18.02 -9.80 -23.69
C GLY A 90 17.65 -9.40 -25.11
N MET A 91 17.82 -10.30 -26.08
CA MET A 91 17.44 -10.04 -27.48
C MET A 91 15.93 -9.77 -27.63
N ALA A 92 15.09 -10.53 -26.93
CA ALA A 92 13.64 -10.32 -26.96
C ALA A 92 13.25 -8.95 -26.38
N ILE A 93 13.89 -8.54 -25.26
CA ILE A 93 13.69 -7.22 -24.69
C ILE A 93 14.18 -6.12 -25.64
N ASP A 94 15.35 -6.26 -26.25
CA ASP A 94 15.88 -5.28 -27.21
C ASP A 94 14.92 -5.07 -28.39
N GLU A 95 14.32 -6.17 -28.89
CA GLU A 95 13.31 -6.10 -29.93
C GLU A 95 12.04 -5.35 -29.46
N VAL A 96 11.57 -5.60 -28.24
CA VAL A 96 10.44 -4.86 -27.65
C VAL A 96 10.76 -3.37 -27.55
N LEU A 97 11.95 -3.00 -27.06
CA LEU A 97 12.35 -1.60 -26.92
C LEU A 97 12.44 -0.90 -28.28
N LEU A 98 12.93 -1.60 -29.30
CA LEU A 98 13.01 -1.06 -30.66
C LEU A 98 11.63 -0.82 -31.28
N ARG A 99 10.69 -1.77 -31.07
CA ARG A 99 9.32 -1.68 -31.62
C ARG A 99 8.44 -0.68 -30.87
N HIS A 100 8.71 -0.43 -29.60
CA HIS A 100 7.89 0.40 -28.72
C HIS A 100 8.71 1.51 -28.07
N PRO A 101 9.14 2.55 -28.83
CA PRO A 101 9.97 3.64 -28.30
C PRO A 101 9.25 4.51 -27.25
N SER A 102 7.92 4.46 -27.18
CA SER A 102 7.13 5.11 -26.12
C SER A 102 6.81 4.18 -24.95
N LEU A 103 7.53 3.06 -24.80
CA LEU A 103 7.48 2.25 -23.59
C LEU A 103 7.97 3.08 -22.39
N ARG A 104 7.16 3.14 -21.32
CA ARG A 104 7.48 3.92 -20.12
C ARG A 104 7.65 3.08 -18.86
N VAL A 105 6.91 1.98 -18.78
CA VAL A 105 6.81 1.17 -17.58
C VAL A 105 6.99 -0.30 -17.91
N VAL A 106 7.69 -1.00 -17.02
CA VAL A 106 7.74 -2.45 -17.00
C VAL A 106 7.20 -2.94 -15.66
N ILE A 107 6.17 -3.78 -15.69
CA ILE A 107 5.67 -4.48 -14.51
C ILE A 107 6.28 -5.88 -14.51
N VAL A 108 6.84 -6.29 -13.37
CA VAL A 108 7.29 -7.67 -13.14
C VAL A 108 6.42 -8.25 -12.02
N ASP A 109 5.51 -9.15 -12.39
CA ASP A 109 4.58 -9.82 -11.46
C ASP A 109 4.82 -11.33 -11.49
N SER A 110 5.60 -11.94 -10.59
CA SER A 110 6.24 -11.35 -9.41
C SER A 110 7.74 -11.57 -9.35
N THR A 111 8.38 -10.82 -8.45
CA THR A 111 9.82 -10.87 -8.18
C THR A 111 10.26 -12.25 -7.70
N GLY A 112 9.43 -12.91 -6.89
CA GLY A 112 9.72 -14.25 -6.34
C GLY A 112 9.83 -15.29 -7.46
N GLU A 113 8.78 -15.38 -8.29
CA GLU A 113 8.72 -16.34 -9.39
C GLU A 113 9.75 -16.00 -10.49
N SER A 114 9.99 -14.71 -10.77
CA SER A 114 11.02 -14.30 -11.73
C SER A 114 12.44 -14.71 -11.30
N MET A 115 12.76 -14.62 -10.00
CA MET A 115 14.03 -15.15 -9.47
C MET A 115 14.07 -16.68 -9.51
N ALA A 116 12.93 -17.36 -9.29
CA ALA A 116 12.86 -18.82 -9.33
C ALA A 116 13.15 -19.36 -10.74
N VAL A 117 12.62 -18.71 -11.79
CA VAL A 117 12.95 -19.02 -13.19
C VAL A 117 14.45 -18.92 -13.45
N ASP A 118 15.12 -17.94 -12.84
CA ASP A 118 16.57 -17.76 -12.94
C ASP A 118 17.39 -18.71 -12.04
N GLY A 119 16.75 -19.57 -11.26
CA GLY A 119 17.41 -20.45 -10.30
C GLY A 119 18.09 -19.71 -9.15
N VAL A 120 17.65 -18.48 -8.86
CA VAL A 120 18.23 -17.62 -7.81
C VAL A 120 17.66 -18.01 -6.45
N ASN A 121 18.55 -18.26 -5.48
CA ASN A 121 18.12 -18.45 -4.11
C ASN A 121 17.70 -17.09 -3.51
N PRO A 122 16.42 -16.90 -3.12
CA PRO A 122 15.91 -15.61 -2.63
C PRO A 122 16.50 -15.19 -1.29
N ASN A 123 17.20 -16.09 -0.59
CA ASN A 123 17.89 -15.82 0.67
C ASN A 123 19.41 -15.64 0.50
N ALA A 124 19.95 -15.86 -0.71
CA ALA A 124 21.35 -15.64 -1.03
C ALA A 124 21.55 -14.19 -1.52
N ASP A 125 22.08 -13.37 -0.63
CA ASP A 125 22.31 -11.94 -0.81
C ASP A 125 23.03 -11.57 -2.13
N ASP A 126 24.10 -12.29 -2.45
CA ASP A 126 24.92 -12.08 -3.63
C ASP A 126 24.20 -12.49 -4.92
N GLU A 127 23.48 -13.61 -4.90
CA GLU A 127 22.65 -14.05 -6.03
C GLU A 127 21.52 -13.06 -6.32
N VAL A 128 20.80 -12.62 -5.29
CA VAL A 128 19.75 -11.59 -5.41
C VAL A 128 20.33 -10.29 -5.98
N ALA A 129 21.48 -9.84 -5.47
CA ALA A 129 22.12 -8.63 -6.00
C ALA A 129 22.57 -8.79 -7.46
N ARG A 130 23.04 -9.97 -7.86
CA ARG A 130 23.39 -10.28 -9.25
C ARG A 130 22.15 -10.26 -10.14
N TRP A 131 21.06 -10.88 -9.71
CA TRP A 131 19.78 -10.87 -10.43
C TRP A 131 19.28 -9.44 -10.65
N PHE A 132 19.25 -8.61 -9.61
CA PHE A 132 18.84 -7.20 -9.72
C PHE A 132 19.67 -6.43 -10.75
N ARG A 133 20.98 -6.68 -10.83
CA ARG A 133 21.87 -6.04 -11.81
C ARG A 133 21.65 -6.55 -13.23
N GLY A 134 21.43 -7.85 -13.39
CA GLY A 134 21.32 -8.51 -14.69
C GLY A 134 19.97 -8.34 -15.37
N ALA A 135 18.89 -8.22 -14.59
CA ALA A 135 17.53 -8.19 -15.11
C ALA A 135 16.88 -6.81 -14.96
N PRO A 136 16.30 -6.42 -13.80
CA PRO A 136 15.52 -5.19 -13.72
C PRO A 136 16.38 -3.92 -13.89
N LYS A 137 17.68 -3.96 -13.55
CA LYS A 137 18.53 -2.78 -13.73
C LYS A 137 18.86 -2.50 -15.20
N VAL A 138 18.90 -3.52 -16.06
CA VAL A 138 19.09 -3.35 -17.51
C VAL A 138 17.91 -2.57 -18.11
N LEU A 139 16.69 -3.00 -17.81
CA LEU A 139 15.45 -2.32 -18.21
C LEU A 139 15.38 -0.89 -17.66
N ALA A 140 15.74 -0.70 -16.40
CA ALA A 140 15.78 0.64 -15.79
C ALA A 140 16.83 1.54 -16.47
N ASN A 141 18.00 1.02 -16.82
CA ASN A 141 19.04 1.80 -17.51
C ASN A 141 18.63 2.21 -18.93
N ALA A 142 17.65 1.52 -19.54
CA ALA A 142 17.00 1.95 -20.78
C ALA A 142 16.02 3.12 -20.59
N GLY A 143 15.92 3.70 -19.38
CA GLY A 143 15.08 4.85 -19.07
C GLY A 143 13.68 4.50 -18.55
N LEU A 144 13.34 3.22 -18.45
CA LEU A 144 12.03 2.75 -18.03
C LEU A 144 11.85 2.85 -16.51
N ALA A 145 10.61 3.05 -16.08
CA ALA A 145 10.23 2.79 -14.69
C ALA A 145 9.93 1.29 -14.53
N VAL A 146 10.84 0.56 -13.90
CA VAL A 146 10.63 -0.86 -13.61
C VAL A 146 9.94 -0.99 -12.27
N VAL A 147 8.80 -1.65 -12.20
CA VAL A 147 8.01 -1.85 -10.98
C VAL A 147 7.96 -3.35 -10.67
N LEU A 148 8.69 -3.73 -9.63
CA LEU A 148 8.75 -5.09 -9.13
C LEU A 148 7.63 -5.32 -8.12
N LEU A 149 6.76 -6.31 -8.37
CA LEU A 149 5.78 -6.75 -7.39
C LEU A 149 6.36 -7.91 -6.58
N ASP A 150 6.24 -7.86 -5.26
CA ASP A 150 6.75 -8.92 -4.38
C ASP A 150 5.77 -9.24 -3.25
N HIS A 151 5.84 -10.46 -2.75
CA HIS A 151 5.06 -10.85 -1.57
C HIS A 151 5.85 -10.57 -0.31
N THR A 152 5.15 -10.22 0.77
CA THR A 152 5.74 -10.19 2.11
C THR A 152 5.58 -11.57 2.76
N PRO A 153 6.47 -11.98 3.69
CA PRO A 153 6.20 -13.15 4.50
C PRO A 153 4.90 -12.93 5.27
N LYS A 154 4.09 -13.98 5.46
CA LYS A 154 2.89 -13.91 6.31
C LYS A 154 3.28 -13.30 7.67
N ALA A 155 2.59 -12.24 8.09
CA ALA A 155 2.89 -11.60 9.36
C ALA A 155 2.78 -12.59 10.53
N ARG A 156 3.69 -12.44 11.51
CA ARG A 156 3.36 -12.81 12.89
C ARG A 156 2.28 -11.83 13.35
N SER A 157 1.15 -12.35 13.77
CA SER A 157 0.01 -11.62 14.35
C SER A 157 0.46 -10.51 15.32
N GLY A 158 0.37 -9.25 14.91
CA GLY A 158 0.72 -8.06 15.69
C GLY A 158 0.58 -6.78 14.86
N ALA A 159 0.18 -5.67 15.49
CA ALA A 159 -0.18 -4.38 14.86
C ALA A 159 1.02 -3.57 14.31
N GLY A 160 1.92 -4.22 13.57
CA GLY A 160 3.02 -3.59 12.85
C GLY A 160 2.89 -3.86 11.35
N GLY A 161 2.77 -2.82 10.53
CA GLY A 161 2.76 -2.95 9.07
C GLY A 161 4.07 -3.56 8.54
N TYR A 162 4.05 -4.07 7.31
CA TYR A 162 5.17 -4.81 6.70
C TYR A 162 6.40 -3.91 6.51
N GLU A 163 7.50 -4.21 7.20
CA GLU A 163 8.75 -3.47 7.01
C GLU A 163 9.52 -3.94 5.76
N HIS A 164 9.38 -5.21 5.36
CA HIS A 164 10.20 -5.84 4.31
C HIS A 164 9.43 -6.81 3.42
N ALA A 165 9.80 -6.90 2.14
CA ALA A 165 9.41 -7.97 1.23
C ALA A 165 10.01 -9.32 1.66
N ALA A 166 9.48 -10.45 1.18
CA ALA A 166 9.96 -11.77 1.56
C ALA A 166 11.36 -12.06 0.98
N GLY A 167 12.20 -12.73 1.77
CA GLY A 167 13.57 -13.08 1.38
C GLY A 167 14.62 -12.06 1.82
N SER A 168 15.73 -12.00 1.09
CA SER A 168 16.90 -11.19 1.45
C SER A 168 16.59 -9.70 1.64
N PHE A 169 17.16 -9.10 2.69
CA PHE A 169 17.23 -7.65 2.90
C PHE A 169 17.76 -6.90 1.66
N ARG A 170 18.59 -7.54 0.84
CA ARG A 170 19.16 -6.94 -0.38
C ARG A 170 18.13 -6.60 -1.43
N LYS A 171 16.95 -7.20 -1.44
CA LYS A 171 15.88 -6.80 -2.37
C LYS A 171 15.58 -5.31 -2.24
N ARG A 172 15.34 -4.84 -1.01
CA ARG A 172 15.10 -3.41 -0.73
C ARG A 172 16.37 -2.57 -0.94
N ALA A 173 17.55 -3.10 -0.61
CA ALA A 173 18.80 -2.38 -0.84
C ALA A 173 19.06 -2.11 -2.34
N SER A 174 18.68 -3.05 -3.22
CA SER A 174 18.91 -3.01 -4.67
C SER A 174 17.91 -2.14 -5.44
N VAL A 175 16.77 -1.79 -4.83
CA VAL A 175 15.83 -0.79 -5.38
C VAL A 175 16.54 0.54 -5.56
N SER A 176 16.52 1.09 -6.78
CA SER A 176 17.22 2.34 -7.12
C SER A 176 16.31 3.57 -7.14
N GLY A 177 14.99 3.37 -7.17
CA GLY A 177 13.97 4.42 -7.05
C GLY A 177 13.24 4.33 -5.71
N ALA A 178 11.93 4.10 -5.76
CA ALA A 178 11.07 4.00 -4.59
C ALA A 178 10.66 2.55 -4.28
N ALA A 179 10.51 2.24 -2.99
CA ALA A 179 9.91 0.99 -2.52
C ALA A 179 8.75 1.29 -1.59
N TYR A 180 7.62 0.60 -1.79
CA TYR A 180 6.40 0.79 -1.02
C TYR A 180 5.91 -0.52 -0.41
N SER A 181 5.40 -0.46 0.83
CA SER A 181 4.48 -1.50 1.31
C SER A 181 3.06 -1.11 0.96
N LEU A 182 2.27 -2.07 0.47
CA LEU A 182 0.85 -1.91 0.23
C LEU A 182 0.08 -2.48 1.42
N ASP A 183 -0.34 -1.60 2.33
CA ASP A 183 -1.08 -2.01 3.52
C ASP A 183 -2.59 -1.97 3.22
N VAL A 184 -3.31 -3.06 3.47
CA VAL A 184 -4.77 -3.12 3.33
C VAL A 184 -5.42 -2.49 4.55
N ILE A 185 -6.24 -1.45 4.33
CA ILE A 185 -7.05 -0.81 5.38
C ILE A 185 -8.42 -1.48 5.45
N VAL A 186 -9.06 -1.63 4.29
CA VAL A 186 -10.33 -2.34 4.12
C VAL A 186 -10.15 -3.34 2.99
N PRO A 187 -10.29 -4.65 3.24
CA PRO A 187 -10.20 -5.66 2.19
C PRO A 187 -11.25 -5.42 1.10
N ALA A 188 -10.83 -5.50 -0.16
CA ALA A 188 -11.76 -5.47 -1.29
C ALA A 188 -12.38 -6.87 -1.49
N SER A 189 -13.64 -6.90 -1.93
CA SER A 189 -14.28 -8.09 -2.47
C SER A 189 -14.98 -7.76 -3.78
N LYS A 190 -15.67 -8.74 -4.38
CA LYS A 190 -16.52 -8.48 -5.56
C LYS A 190 -17.70 -7.55 -5.24
N ASP A 191 -18.08 -7.44 -3.98
CA ASP A 191 -19.30 -6.75 -3.55
C ASP A 191 -18.99 -5.53 -2.66
N CYS A 192 -17.82 -5.51 -2.02
CA CYS A 192 -17.41 -4.47 -1.09
C CYS A 192 -16.21 -3.68 -1.61
N ALA A 193 -16.28 -2.36 -1.50
CA ALA A 193 -15.14 -1.50 -1.77
C ALA A 193 -13.99 -1.75 -0.79
N GLY A 194 -12.78 -1.78 -1.33
CA GLY A 194 -11.54 -1.89 -0.55
C GLY A 194 -10.77 -0.59 -0.54
N ARG A 195 -9.97 -0.41 0.52
CA ARG A 195 -9.04 0.71 0.69
C ARG A 195 -7.68 0.19 1.08
N MET A 196 -6.65 0.71 0.44
CA MET A 196 -5.26 0.37 0.67
C MET A 196 -4.43 1.64 0.73
N ARG A 197 -3.28 1.57 1.38
CA ARG A 197 -2.30 2.66 1.40
C ARG A 197 -0.93 2.17 0.95
N LEU A 198 -0.29 2.95 0.07
CA LEU A 198 1.10 2.78 -0.28
C LEU A 198 1.95 3.55 0.71
N VAL A 199 2.69 2.84 1.56
CA VAL A 199 3.56 3.41 2.58
C VAL A 199 5.00 3.35 2.10
N VAL A 200 5.71 4.46 2.21
CA VAL A 200 7.10 4.56 1.78
C VAL A 200 7.99 3.72 2.68
N ARG A 201 8.75 2.81 2.07
CA ARG A 201 9.74 1.95 2.74
C ARG A 201 11.17 2.24 2.28
N LYS A 202 11.30 2.92 1.14
CA LYS A 202 12.51 3.53 0.64
C LYS A 202 12.14 4.58 -0.41
N ASP A 203 12.82 5.71 -0.38
CA ASP A 203 12.85 6.66 -1.49
C ASP A 203 14.29 7.13 -1.65
N ARG A 204 14.96 6.68 -2.71
CA ARG A 204 16.37 7.05 -2.95
C ARG A 204 16.53 8.50 -3.37
N ASN A 205 15.50 9.09 -3.97
CA ASN A 205 15.54 10.46 -4.48
C ASN A 205 15.16 11.48 -3.39
N GLY A 206 14.67 11.02 -2.24
CA GLY A 206 14.46 11.85 -1.04
C GLY A 206 13.20 12.73 -1.10
N PHE A 207 12.25 12.45 -1.99
CA PHE A 207 11.01 13.24 -2.08
C PHE A 207 9.99 12.87 -0.99
N ARG A 208 10.07 11.67 -0.42
CA ARG A 208 9.18 11.20 0.65
C ARG A 208 9.97 10.54 1.77
N ALA A 209 9.56 10.78 3.02
CA ALA A 209 10.17 10.15 4.17
C ALA A 209 9.67 8.70 4.32
N VAL A 210 10.52 7.83 4.87
CA VAL A 210 10.11 6.46 5.21
C VAL A 210 8.99 6.52 6.25
N GLY A 211 7.89 5.79 5.98
CA GLY A 211 6.69 5.80 6.80
C GLY A 211 5.58 6.71 6.28
N ASP A 212 5.89 7.64 5.37
CA ASP A 212 4.87 8.49 4.74
C ASP A 212 3.90 7.63 3.92
N VAL A 213 2.63 8.02 3.91
CA VAL A 213 1.69 7.49 2.92
C VAL A 213 1.93 8.25 1.62
N ALA A 214 2.41 7.56 0.58
CA ALA A 214 2.62 8.17 -0.72
C ALA A 214 1.32 8.30 -1.51
N CYS A 215 0.45 7.30 -1.39
CA CYS A 215 -0.79 7.21 -2.13
C CYS A 215 -1.82 6.39 -1.34
N GLU A 216 -3.07 6.83 -1.37
CA GLU A 216 -4.21 6.00 -0.98
C GLU A 216 -4.86 5.42 -2.25
N MET A 217 -5.12 4.13 -2.22
CA MET A 217 -5.77 3.39 -3.30
C MET A 217 -7.15 2.93 -2.86
N THR A 218 -8.18 3.21 -3.66
CA THR A 218 -9.54 2.71 -3.44
C THR A 218 -9.94 1.83 -4.61
N LEU A 219 -10.43 0.62 -4.29
CA LEU A 219 -11.03 -0.30 -5.25
C LEU A 219 -12.54 -0.29 -5.04
N THR A 220 -13.30 0.16 -6.04
CA THR A 220 -14.76 0.12 -6.00
C THR A 220 -15.25 -0.92 -7.01
N PRO A 221 -15.99 -1.95 -6.56
CA PRO A 221 -16.55 -2.95 -7.44
C PRO A 221 -17.47 -2.36 -8.50
N ALA A 222 -17.55 -3.06 -9.63
CA ALA A 222 -18.57 -2.81 -10.63
C ALA A 222 -19.95 -3.10 -10.04
N THR A 223 -20.87 -2.13 -10.12
CA THR A 223 -22.28 -2.31 -9.75
C THR A 223 -23.19 -1.93 -10.92
N GLY A 224 -24.02 -2.87 -11.37
CA GLY A 224 -24.84 -2.71 -12.58
C GLY A 224 -23.98 -2.43 -13.82
N ASP A 225 -24.23 -1.31 -14.49
CA ASP A 225 -23.50 -0.88 -15.69
C ASP A 225 -22.17 -0.15 -15.39
N SER A 226 -21.81 0.01 -14.11
CA SER A 226 -20.58 0.71 -13.73
C SER A 226 -19.35 -0.19 -13.79
N LEU A 227 -18.25 0.35 -14.31
CA LEU A 227 -16.96 -0.31 -14.38
C LEU A 227 -16.28 -0.37 -13.01
N LEU A 228 -15.36 -1.32 -12.84
CA LEU A 228 -14.51 -1.39 -11.67
C LEU A 228 -13.61 -0.15 -11.61
N LYS A 229 -13.67 0.60 -10.51
CA LYS A 229 -12.85 1.79 -10.34
C LYS A 229 -11.67 1.50 -9.43
N VAL A 230 -10.48 1.81 -9.92
CA VAL A 230 -9.26 1.88 -9.11
C VAL A 230 -8.81 3.33 -9.09
N GLU A 231 -8.92 3.98 -7.95
CA GLU A 231 -8.48 5.36 -7.77
C GLU A 231 -7.21 5.40 -6.91
N CYS A 232 -6.24 6.21 -7.32
CA CYS A 232 -5.01 6.46 -6.59
C CYS A 232 -4.91 7.97 -6.35
N ARG A 233 -4.90 8.38 -5.08
CA ARG A 233 -4.77 9.80 -4.70
C ARG A 233 -3.51 9.96 -3.89
N ALA A 234 -2.68 10.94 -4.27
CA ALA A 234 -1.55 11.33 -3.45
C ALA A 234 -2.08 11.66 -2.04
N ALA A 235 -1.45 11.10 -1.01
CA ALA A 235 -1.81 11.52 0.33
C ALA A 235 -1.48 13.01 0.43
N THR A 236 -2.47 13.82 0.80
CA THR A 236 -2.18 15.15 1.32
C THR A 236 -1.22 14.98 2.47
N THR A 237 -0.14 15.75 2.50
CA THR A 237 0.74 15.91 3.67
C THR A 237 -0.06 16.60 4.78
N SER A 238 -1.13 15.98 5.25
CA SER A 238 -1.58 16.17 6.61
C SER A 238 -0.60 15.37 7.45
N SER A 239 0.29 16.09 8.11
CA SER A 239 0.94 15.66 9.35
C SER A 239 -0.09 15.43 10.47
N GLU A 240 -1.16 14.73 10.14
CA GLU A 240 -2.07 14.08 11.04
C GLU A 240 -2.03 12.64 10.58
N SER A 241 -1.09 11.88 11.15
CA SER A 241 -1.47 10.53 11.51
C SER A 241 -2.82 10.70 12.19
N ALA A 242 -3.90 10.12 11.64
CA ALA A 242 -5.15 10.04 12.37
C ALA A 242 -4.80 9.27 13.65
N GLU A 243 -4.47 10.01 14.71
CA GLU A 243 -3.76 9.52 15.87
C GLU A 243 -4.72 8.53 16.52
N TRP A 244 -4.47 7.23 16.37
CA TRP A 244 -5.41 6.14 16.72
C TRP A 244 -6.35 6.53 17.87
N ARG A 245 -7.64 6.67 17.57
CA ARG A 245 -8.60 7.30 18.47
C ARG A 245 -9.43 6.23 19.18
N PRO A 246 -9.36 6.12 20.51
CA PRO A 246 -10.02 5.05 21.26
C PRO A 246 -11.51 5.32 21.50
N THR A 247 -12.28 5.53 20.43
CA THR A 247 -13.68 5.99 20.48
C THR A 247 -14.60 5.09 21.33
N VAL A 248 -14.44 3.77 21.23
CA VAL A 248 -15.21 2.81 22.06
C VAL A 248 -14.87 2.93 23.55
N LEU A 249 -13.60 3.19 23.90
CA LEU A 249 -13.22 3.39 25.30
C LEU A 249 -13.70 4.75 25.82
N MET A 250 -13.71 5.77 24.97
CA MET A 250 -14.24 7.09 25.30
C MET A 250 -15.72 7.02 25.68
N GLU A 251 -16.54 6.34 24.87
CA GLU A 251 -17.96 6.13 25.17
C GLU A 251 -18.18 5.36 26.47
N ARG A 252 -17.50 4.22 26.64
CA ARG A 252 -17.62 3.41 27.86
C ARG A 252 -17.14 4.15 29.10
N LEU A 253 -16.14 5.01 28.98
CA LEU A 253 -15.66 5.82 30.09
C LEU A 253 -16.68 6.89 30.48
N CYS A 254 -17.35 7.51 29.51
CA CYS A 254 -18.48 8.40 29.77
C CYS A 254 -19.63 7.65 30.46
N GLU A 255 -20.03 6.48 29.97
CA GLU A 255 -21.08 5.65 30.60
C GLU A 255 -20.71 5.23 32.04
N HIS A 256 -19.43 4.93 32.27
CA HIS A 256 -18.95 4.59 33.60
C HIS A 256 -18.97 5.82 34.54
N LEU A 257 -18.56 7.00 34.06
CA LEU A 257 -18.63 8.25 34.83
C LEU A 257 -20.08 8.70 35.11
N GLU A 258 -21.03 8.41 34.22
CA GLU A 258 -22.47 8.64 34.47
C GLU A 258 -22.97 7.81 35.66
N THR A 259 -22.52 6.57 35.75
CA THR A 259 -23.00 5.62 36.76
C THR A 259 -22.26 5.79 38.10
N SER A 260 -20.95 5.99 38.06
CA SER A 260 -20.09 6.01 39.25
C SER A 260 -19.82 7.42 39.81
N GLY A 261 -20.20 8.48 39.09
CA GLY A 261 -19.90 9.86 39.46
C GLY A 261 -18.43 10.23 39.24
N PRO A 262 -17.94 11.34 39.84
CA PRO A 262 -16.59 11.81 39.59
C PRO A 262 -15.51 10.83 40.09
N LEU A 263 -14.53 10.52 39.23
CA LEU A 263 -13.46 9.53 39.51
C LEU A 263 -12.06 10.13 39.46
N GLY A 264 -11.17 9.67 40.33
CA GLY A 264 -9.75 9.99 40.33
C GLY A 264 -8.95 9.24 39.26
N ALA A 265 -7.70 9.65 39.04
CA ALA A 265 -6.83 9.10 37.98
C ALA A 265 -6.66 7.56 38.06
N ARG A 266 -6.51 7.03 39.27
CA ARG A 266 -6.36 5.59 39.50
C ARG A 266 -7.66 4.84 39.24
N GLU A 267 -8.78 5.39 39.68
CA GLU A 267 -10.12 4.81 39.50
C GLU A 267 -10.50 4.76 38.02
N LEU A 268 -10.15 5.78 37.23
CA LEU A 268 -10.35 5.78 35.77
C LEU A 268 -9.59 4.65 35.08
N ARG A 269 -8.33 4.40 35.46
CA ARG A 269 -7.51 3.32 34.88
C ARG A 269 -7.98 1.93 35.31
N ASP A 270 -8.56 1.82 36.51
CA ASP A 270 -9.08 0.57 37.06
C ASP A 270 -10.52 0.27 36.61
N ALA A 271 -11.16 1.17 35.85
CA ALA A 271 -12.53 1.03 35.37
C ALA A 271 -12.70 -0.22 34.45
N PRO A 272 -13.80 -0.97 34.60
CA PRO A 272 -14.08 -2.19 33.84
C PRO A 272 -14.60 -1.90 32.41
N ILE A 273 -13.89 -1.05 31.66
CA ILE A 273 -14.31 -0.56 30.33
C ILE A 273 -13.68 -1.33 29.15
N GLY A 274 -12.82 -2.30 29.43
CA GLY A 274 -12.18 -3.17 28.45
C GLY A 274 -13.13 -4.20 27.84
N ARG A 275 -12.58 -5.08 26.97
CA ARG A 275 -13.38 -6.15 26.34
C ARG A 275 -13.95 -7.08 27.42
N GLY A 276 -15.26 -7.35 27.37
CA GLY A 276 -15.93 -8.23 28.32
C GLY A 276 -15.99 -7.71 29.77
N GLY A 277 -15.85 -6.40 30.00
CA GLY A 277 -15.85 -5.82 31.35
C GLY A 277 -14.51 -5.93 32.09
N ALA A 278 -13.43 -6.32 31.41
CA ALA A 278 -12.08 -6.32 31.97
C ALA A 278 -11.49 -4.90 32.07
N ARG A 279 -10.33 -4.76 32.72
CA ARG A 279 -9.57 -3.51 32.68
C ARG A 279 -8.96 -3.29 31.30
N ALA A 280 -9.04 -2.06 30.80
CA ALA A 280 -8.35 -1.66 29.58
C ALA A 280 -6.87 -1.34 29.87
N LYS A 281 -6.02 -1.33 28.84
CA LYS A 281 -4.62 -0.92 28.99
C LYS A 281 -4.54 0.54 29.46
N ALA A 282 -3.70 0.83 30.45
CA ALA A 282 -3.58 2.16 31.05
C ALA A 282 -3.27 3.26 30.02
N GLU A 283 -2.36 2.98 29.06
CA GLU A 283 -2.02 3.88 27.95
C GLU A 283 -3.24 4.30 27.11
N HIS A 284 -4.16 3.38 26.85
CA HIS A 284 -5.36 3.64 26.07
C HIS A 284 -6.40 4.44 26.86
N VAL A 285 -6.52 4.16 28.16
CA VAL A 285 -7.41 4.91 29.06
C VAL A 285 -6.92 6.34 29.22
N ASP A 286 -5.63 6.55 29.43
CA ASP A 286 -5.05 7.89 29.55
C ASP A 286 -5.25 8.70 28.28
N LYS A 287 -5.09 8.07 27.11
CA LYS A 287 -5.39 8.71 25.82
C LYS A 287 -6.87 9.09 25.68
N ALA A 288 -7.78 8.17 26.03
CA ALA A 288 -9.22 8.43 26.00
C ALA A 288 -9.61 9.60 26.92
N VAL A 289 -9.09 9.63 28.15
CA VAL A 289 -9.31 10.73 29.10
C VAL A 289 -8.79 12.06 28.55
N ARG A 290 -7.58 12.06 27.99
CA ARG A 290 -6.97 13.27 27.42
C ARG A 290 -7.84 13.87 26.32
N LEU A 291 -8.35 13.03 25.41
CA LEU A 291 -9.22 13.47 24.31
C LEU A 291 -10.58 13.97 24.82
N LEU A 292 -11.22 13.23 25.73
CA LEU A 292 -12.49 13.65 26.34
C LEU A 292 -12.36 14.99 27.09
N VAL A 293 -11.22 15.26 27.72
CA VAL A 293 -10.94 16.54 28.38
C VAL A 293 -10.69 17.65 27.37
N ALA A 294 -9.85 17.41 26.36
CA ALA A 294 -9.56 18.38 25.32
C ALA A 294 -10.82 18.81 24.56
N GLU A 295 -11.78 17.91 24.39
CA GLU A 295 -13.01 18.13 23.66
C GLU A 295 -14.21 18.50 24.55
N GLY A 296 -13.97 18.72 25.85
CA GLY A 296 -14.99 19.21 26.77
C GLY A 296 -16.13 18.22 27.07
N TYR A 297 -15.91 16.92 26.89
CA TYR A 297 -16.83 15.88 27.38
C TYR A 297 -16.62 15.62 28.87
N VAL A 298 -15.39 15.75 29.34
CA VAL A 298 -14.98 15.52 30.73
C VAL A 298 -14.20 16.72 31.23
N GLU A 299 -14.49 17.18 32.44
CA GLU A 299 -13.67 18.17 33.15
C GLU A 299 -12.74 17.45 34.12
N ARG A 300 -11.45 17.80 34.13
CA ARG A 300 -10.49 17.26 35.09
C ARG A 300 -9.56 18.35 35.63
N PRO A 301 -9.79 18.87 36.85
CA PRO A 301 -8.91 19.86 37.45
C PRO A 301 -7.56 19.23 37.86
N PRO A 302 -6.46 20.02 37.95
CA PRO A 302 -5.11 19.52 38.24
C PRO A 302 -4.97 18.68 39.52
N ARG A 303 -5.82 18.94 40.53
CA ARG A 303 -5.90 18.20 41.79
C ARG A 303 -7.35 17.85 42.14
N GLY A 304 -8.07 17.19 41.23
CA GLY A 304 -9.41 16.69 41.53
C GLY A 304 -9.84 15.52 40.66
N LYS A 305 -11.12 15.16 40.83
CA LYS A 305 -11.74 14.02 40.14
C LYS A 305 -12.24 14.45 38.76
N ALA A 306 -12.12 13.57 37.79
CA ALA A 306 -12.72 13.75 36.47
C ALA A 306 -14.24 13.68 36.59
N ARG A 307 -14.93 14.69 36.08
CA ARG A 307 -16.39 14.80 36.08
C ARG A 307 -16.89 14.83 34.65
N LEU A 308 -17.95 14.08 34.36
CA LEU A 308 -18.60 14.14 33.07
C LEU A 308 -19.38 15.45 32.91
N LEU A 309 -19.18 16.12 31.79
CA LEU A 309 -19.91 17.33 31.40
C LEU A 309 -21.05 17.01 30.42
N ARG A 310 -20.77 16.16 29.43
CA ARG A 310 -21.75 15.74 28.40
C ARG A 310 -21.42 14.34 27.88
N ARG A 311 -22.45 13.67 27.35
CA ARG A 311 -22.33 12.32 26.79
C ARG A 311 -21.49 12.30 25.53
N TYR A 312 -20.69 11.26 25.35
CA TYR A 312 -19.98 10.95 24.12
C TYR A 312 -20.53 9.64 23.55
N ARG A 313 -20.80 9.60 22.24
CA ARG A 313 -21.24 8.40 21.50
C ARG A 313 -20.25 8.13 20.37
N ALA A 314 -19.71 6.93 20.29
CA ALA A 314 -18.73 6.59 19.25
C ALA A 314 -19.33 6.64 17.83
N ALA A 315 -20.64 6.44 17.69
CA ALA A 315 -21.34 6.50 16.40
C ALA A 315 -21.36 7.92 15.78
N ASP A 316 -21.27 8.95 16.63
CA ASP A 316 -21.37 10.37 16.26
C ASP A 316 -19.99 11.00 15.98
N ASP A 317 -18.90 10.25 16.23
CA ASP A 317 -17.54 10.74 16.01
C ASP A 317 -17.24 10.79 14.50
N GLN A 318 -17.21 12.01 13.96
CA GLN A 318 -16.90 12.29 12.55
C GLN A 318 -15.40 12.27 12.26
N ILE A 319 -14.55 12.26 13.28
CA ILE A 319 -13.07 12.26 13.18
C ILE A 319 -12.55 10.81 13.08
N ALA A 320 -13.35 9.84 13.55
CA ALA A 320 -13.03 8.41 13.48
C ALA A 320 -13.53 7.70 12.21
N LYS A 321 -14.25 8.40 11.30
CA LYS A 321 -14.75 7.87 10.02
C LYS A 321 -13.81 8.22 8.87
#